data_AF-B6AY34-F1
#
_entry.id   AF-B6AY34-F1
#
_cell.length_a   1.000
_cell.length_b   1.000
_cell.length_c   1.000
_cell.angle_alpha   90.00
_cell.angle_beta   90.00
_cell.angle_gamma   90.00
#
_symmetry.space_group_name_H-M   'P 1'
#
loop_
_entity.id
_entity.type
_entity.pdbx_description
1 polymer ?
#
loop_
_entity_poly.entity_id
_entity_poly.type
_entity_poly.pdbx_seq_one_letter_code
_entity_poly.pdbx_strand_id
1 'polypeptide(L)'
;MSETVSLLNMLPTFADIGGALDQVLKMKGCSLVPALTGDPIKDRTVPAEFLAEGVFDPTFLLIHQPNQLEWRTAQRAASNYLIL
;
A
#
# COMPACT_ATOMS: atom_id res chain seq x y z
N MET A 1 -0.76 -13.12 15.19
CA MET A 1 0.17 -12.30 14.37
C MET A 1 -0.56 -11.03 13.99
N SER A 2 0.10 -9.87 14.01
CA SER A 2 -0.50 -8.60 13.56
C SER A 2 -0.19 -8.40 12.08
N GLU A 3 -1.20 -8.30 11.21
CA GLU A 3 -1.02 -8.13 9.78
C GLU A 3 -0.92 -6.64 9.39
N THR A 4 -0.07 -6.33 8.41
CA THR A 4 0.05 -4.95 7.90
C THR A 4 -1.14 -4.59 7.01
N VAL A 5 -1.91 -3.61 7.47
CA VAL A 5 -3.04 -3.02 6.73
C VAL A 5 -2.75 -1.58 6.32
N SER A 6 -3.44 -1.12 5.28
CA SER A 6 -3.35 0.22 4.70
C SER A 6 -4.74 0.83 4.57
N LEU A 7 -4.82 2.16 4.64
CA LEU A 7 -6.04 2.90 4.31
C LEU A 7 -6.52 2.63 2.88
N LEU A 8 -5.61 2.28 1.96
CA LEU A 8 -5.97 1.87 0.59
C LEU A 8 -6.87 0.63 0.55
N ASN A 9 -6.95 -0.14 1.63
CA ASN A 9 -7.82 -1.31 1.72
C ASN A 9 -9.28 -0.96 2.07
N MET A 10 -9.55 0.26 2.55
CA MET A 10 -10.89 0.61 3.07
C MET A 10 -11.94 0.53 1.97
N LEU A 11 -11.69 1.18 0.82
CA LEU A 11 -12.59 1.14 -0.32
C LEU A 11 -12.87 -0.28 -0.84
N PRO A 12 -11.86 -1.12 -1.15
CA PRO A 12 -12.14 -2.50 -1.56
C PRO A 12 -12.88 -3.31 -0.50
N THR A 13 -12.61 -3.06 0.78
CA THR A 13 -13.30 -3.77 1.88
C THR A 13 -14.78 -3.39 1.95
N PHE A 14 -15.11 -2.10 1.87
CA PHE A 14 -16.51 -1.68 1.86
C PHE A 14 -17.25 -2.12 0.60
N ALA A 15 -16.57 -2.13 -0.55
CA ALA A 15 -17.14 -2.65 -1.78
C ALA A 15 -17.43 -4.16 -1.72
N ASP A 16 -16.55 -4.94 -1.08
CA ASP A 16 -16.74 -6.38 -0.83
C ASP A 16 -17.93 -6.64 0.09
N ILE A 17 -17.98 -5.94 1.23
CA ILE A 17 -19.12 -5.99 2.17
C ILE A 17 -20.44 -5.62 1.47
N GLY A 18 -20.40 -4.62 0.57
CA GLY A 18 -21.56 -4.15 -0.17
C GLY A 18 -21.92 -4.98 -1.41
N GLY A 19 -21.14 -6.02 -1.77
CA GLY A 19 -21.36 -6.82 -2.97
C GLY A 19 -21.17 -6.04 -4.29
N ALA A 20 -20.32 -5.02 -4.29
CA ALA A 20 -20.11 -4.08 -5.40
C ALA A 20 -18.64 -4.01 -5.87
N LEU A 21 -17.84 -5.06 -5.62
CA LEU A 21 -16.43 -5.11 -6.02
C LEU A 21 -16.20 -4.91 -7.52
N ASP A 22 -17.13 -5.39 -8.35
CA ASP A 22 -17.10 -5.27 -9.80
C ASP A 22 -17.39 -3.85 -10.31
N GLN A 23 -17.93 -2.99 -9.44
CA GLN A 23 -18.28 -1.60 -9.75
C GLN A 23 -17.17 -0.61 -9.37
N VAL A 24 -16.10 -1.07 -8.73
CA VAL A 24 -14.98 -0.20 -8.31
C VAL A 24 -13.88 -0.20 -9.37
N LEU A 25 -13.38 1.00 -9.69
CA LEU A 25 -12.18 1.17 -10.53
C LEU A 25 -11.00 0.39 -9.96
N LYS A 26 -10.03 0.02 -10.80
CA LYS A 26 -8.82 -0.72 -10.39
C LYS A 26 -8.17 -0.08 -9.15
N MET A 27 -8.20 -0.81 -8.03
CA MET A 27 -7.66 -0.35 -6.75
C MET A 27 -6.22 -0.82 -6.53
N LYS A 28 -5.49 -0.09 -5.68
CA LYS A 28 -4.16 -0.47 -5.22
C LYS A 28 -4.17 -1.28 -3.91
N GLY A 29 -5.26 -1.21 -3.13
CA GLY A 29 -5.48 -2.04 -1.96
C GLY A 29 -6.24 -3.33 -2.27
N CYS A 30 -6.47 -4.16 -1.26
CA CYS A 30 -7.34 -5.35 -1.35
C CYS A 30 -8.36 -5.38 -0.22
N SER A 31 -9.42 -6.17 -0.40
CA SER A 31 -10.43 -6.37 0.65
C SER A 31 -9.80 -7.03 1.89
N LEU A 32 -10.24 -6.60 3.08
CA LEU A 32 -9.89 -7.19 4.35
C LEU A 32 -10.92 -8.22 4.84
N VAL A 33 -12.02 -8.45 4.11
CA VAL A 33 -13.07 -9.41 4.51
C VAL A 33 -12.49 -10.82 4.80
N PRO A 34 -11.58 -11.39 3.98
CA PRO A 34 -10.97 -12.68 4.30
C PRO A 34 -10.22 -12.69 5.64
N ALA A 35 -9.54 -11.58 5.97
CA ALA A 35 -8.82 -11.44 7.24
C ALA A 35 -9.77 -11.39 8.45
N LEU A 36 -11.00 -10.88 8.28
CA LEU A 36 -12.02 -10.90 9.32
C LEU A 36 -12.49 -12.33 9.64
N THR A 37 -12.37 -13.27 8.70
CA THR A 37 -12.73 -14.69 8.86
C THR A 37 -11.55 -15.59 9.22
N GLY A 38 -10.35 -15.02 9.40
CA GLY A 38 -9.14 -15.74 9.80
C GLY A 38 -8.24 -16.20 8.65
N ASP A 39 -8.57 -15.85 7.40
CA ASP A 39 -7.67 -16.09 6.26
C ASP A 39 -6.53 -15.07 6.28
N PRO A 40 -5.27 -15.47 6.08
CA PRO A 40 -4.17 -14.55 6.05
C PRO A 40 -4.26 -13.59 4.85
N ILE A 41 -3.90 -12.34 5.06
CA ILE A 41 -3.64 -11.42 3.96
C ILE A 41 -2.38 -11.90 3.25
N LYS A 42 -2.49 -12.14 1.94
CA LYS A 42 -1.32 -12.52 1.12
C LYS A 42 -0.18 -11.52 1.30
N ASP A 43 1.05 -12.04 1.35
CA ASP A 43 2.26 -11.22 1.37
C ASP A 43 2.20 -10.17 0.26
N ARG A 44 2.33 -8.90 0.65
CA ARG A 44 2.21 -7.76 -0.25
C ARG A 44 3.08 -6.61 0.23
N THR A 45 3.49 -5.79 -0.71
CA THR A 45 4.15 -4.52 -0.41
C THR A 45 3.10 -3.42 -0.26
N VAL A 46 3.08 -2.74 0.89
CA VAL A 46 2.24 -1.57 1.13
C VAL A 46 3.06 -0.31 0.88
N PRO A 47 2.74 0.49 -0.16
CA PRO A 47 3.38 1.77 -0.38
C PRO A 47 2.78 2.84 0.54
N ALA A 48 3.64 3.74 1.00
CA ALA A 48 3.27 5.00 1.62
C ALA A 48 4.08 6.14 0.99
N GLU A 49 3.44 7.28 0.79
CA GLU A 49 4.02 8.43 0.10
C GLU A 49 3.78 9.66 0.96
N PHE A 50 4.80 10.52 1.07
CA PHE A 50 4.70 11.80 1.75
C PHE A 50 5.16 12.91 0.82
N LEU A 51 4.17 13.64 0.29
CA LEU A 51 4.33 14.81 -0.56
C LEU A 51 3.44 15.92 0.01
N ALA A 52 4.04 16.82 0.77
CA ALA A 52 3.34 17.92 1.42
C ALA A 52 4.15 19.21 1.30
N GLU A 53 3.52 20.35 1.54
CA GLU A 53 4.20 21.64 1.61
C GLU A 53 5.35 21.58 2.62
N GLY A 54 6.51 22.14 2.25
CA GLY A 54 7.73 22.11 3.08
C GLY A 54 8.55 20.82 2.99
N VAL A 55 8.10 19.80 2.23
CA VAL A 55 8.91 18.61 1.91
C VAL A 55 9.81 18.90 0.70
N PHE A 56 11.11 18.99 0.92
CA PHE A 56 12.10 19.30 -0.13
C PHE A 56 12.40 18.14 -1.09
N ASP A 57 12.28 16.89 -0.62
CA ASP A 57 12.46 15.68 -1.45
C ASP A 57 11.29 14.71 -1.18
N PRO A 58 10.44 14.41 -2.18
CA PRO A 58 9.35 13.45 -2.01
C PRO A 58 9.86 12.14 -1.41
N THR A 59 9.18 11.69 -0.36
CA THR A 59 9.59 10.51 0.41
C THR A 59 8.62 9.38 0.18
N PHE A 60 9.18 8.20 -0.11
CA PHE A 60 8.45 6.96 -0.33
C PHE A 60 8.89 5.93 0.70
N LEU A 61 7.94 5.16 1.21
CA LEU A 61 8.15 4.04 2.10
C LEU A 61 7.48 2.80 1.52
N LEU A 62 8.23 1.70 1.45
CA LEU A 62 7.69 0.38 1.14
C LEU A 62 7.70 -0.47 2.41
N ILE A 63 6.54 -1.02 2.75
CA ILE A 63 6.36 -1.90 3.90
C ILE A 63 6.08 -3.30 3.37
N HIS A 64 7.03 -4.23 3.53
CA HIS A 64 6.86 -5.61 3.09
C HIS A 64 6.22 -6.48 4.18
N GLN A 65 6.59 -6.22 5.43
CA GLN A 65 6.10 -6.86 6.65
C GLN A 65 6.16 -5.82 7.78
N PRO A 66 5.51 -6.01 8.95
CA PRO A 66 5.51 -5.03 10.04
C PRO A 66 6.91 -4.54 10.46
N ASN A 67 7.95 -5.33 10.18
CA ASN A 67 9.33 -5.06 10.58
C ASN A 67 10.31 -4.91 9.39
N GLN A 68 9.83 -4.88 8.14
CA GLN A 68 10.67 -4.67 6.96
C GLN A 68 10.23 -3.40 6.23
N LEU A 69 11.01 -2.35 6.45
CA LEU A 69 10.76 -0.99 5.95
C LEU A 69 11.90 -0.59 5.01
N GLU A 70 11.54 -0.14 3.81
CA GLU A 70 12.47 0.42 2.85
C GLU A 70 12.11 1.89 2.56
N TRP A 71 13.04 2.80 2.85
CA TRP A 71 12.86 4.24 2.67
C TRP A 71 13.61 4.70 1.42
N ARG A 72 12.92 5.42 0.54
CA ARG A 72 13.50 6.01 -0.66
C ARG A 72 13.09 7.48 -0.77
N THR A 73 14.03 8.32 -1.19
CA THR A 73 13.73 9.70 -1.59
C THR A 73 13.77 9.80 -3.12
N ALA A 74 13.10 10.79 -3.72
CA ALA A 74 12.99 10.89 -5.17
C ALA A 74 14.36 11.02 -5.85
N GLN A 75 15.31 11.72 -5.20
CA GLN A 75 16.70 11.80 -5.68
C GLN A 75 17.38 10.43 -5.79
N ARG A 76 17.16 9.55 -4.80
CA ARG A 76 17.75 8.21 -4.75
C ARG A 76 17.00 7.20 -5.62
N ALA A 77 15.71 7.42 -5.86
CA ALA A 77 14.89 6.62 -6.78
C ALA A 77 15.27 6.88 -8.25
N ALA A 78 15.54 8.14 -8.62
CA ALA A 78 15.91 8.53 -9.98
C ALA A 78 17.30 8.01 -10.39
N SER A 79 18.26 7.92 -9.48
CA SER A 79 19.60 7.40 -9.78
C SER A 79 19.61 5.94 -10.24
N ASN A 80 18.58 5.14 -9.91
CA ASN A 80 18.46 3.75 -10.35
C ASN A 80 17.80 3.60 -11.74
N TYR A 81 17.29 4.69 -12.33
CA TYR A 81 16.72 4.69 -13.69
C TYR A 81 17.63 5.38 -14.72
N LEU A 82 18.82 5.84 -14.31
CA LEU A 82 19.89 6.37 -15.16
C LEU A 82 20.96 5.29 -15.44
N ILE A 83 20.50 4.15 -15.96
CA ILE A 83 21.33 3.24 -16.76
C ILE A 83 20.50 2.93 -18.00
N LEU A 84 20.62 3.78 -19.01
CA LEU A 84 20.35 3.48 -20.42
C LEU A 84 21.60 3.87 -21.21
#